data_AF-A0AAC9GGY1-F1
#
_entry.id   AF-A0AAC9GGY1-F1
#
_cell.length_a   1.000
_cell.length_b   1.000
_cell.length_c   1.000
_cell.angle_alpha   90.00
_cell.angle_beta   90.00
_cell.angle_gamma   90.00
#
_symmetry.space_group_name_H-M   'P 1'
#
loop_
_entity.id
_entity.type
_entity.pdbx_description
1 polymer ?
#
loop_
_entity_poly.entity_id
_entity_poly.type
_entity_poly.pdbx_seq_one_letter_code
_entity_poly.pdbx_strand_id
1 'polypeptide(L)' 'MTISQIIEKIQELESWLVKNPNSAERNLIEYDLKKLKTILQLRKNE' A
#
# COMPACT_ATOMS: atom_id res chain seq x y z
N MET A 1 -3.30 5.22 -12.16
CA MET A 1 -1.98 4.69 -11.75
C MET A 1 -1.68 3.46 -12.57
N THR A 2 -0.47 3.36 -13.09
CA THR A 2 0.05 2.11 -13.68
C THR A 2 0.29 1.06 -12.60
N ILE A 3 0.46 -0.20 -13.00
CA ILE A 3 0.82 -1.29 -12.07
C ILE A 3 2.12 -0.93 -11.32
N SER A 4 3.13 -0.39 -12.00
CA SER A 4 4.39 0.04 -11.39
C SER A 4 4.18 1.09 -10.29
N GLN A 5 3.37 2.12 -10.57
CA GLN A 5 3.05 3.16 -9.59
C GLN A 5 2.34 2.60 -8.35
N ILE A 6 1.49 1.57 -8.51
CA ILE A 6 0.80 0.94 -7.38
C ILE A 6 1.80 0.15 -6.52
N ILE A 7 2.72 -0.57 -7.16
CA ILE A 7 3.78 -1.32 -6.47
C ILE A 7 4.68 -0.38 -5.69
N GLU A 8 5.16 0.70 -6.32
CA GLU A 8 6.00 1.71 -5.68
C GLU A 8 5.30 2.32 -4.47
N LYS A 9 4.01 2.65 -4.60
CA LYS A 9 3.23 3.23 -3.49
C LYS A 9 3.05 2.25 -2.33
N ILE A 10 2.83 0.97 -2.61
CA ILE A 10 2.75 -0.08 -1.58
C ILE A 10 4.08 -0.16 -0.83
N GLN A 11 5.21 -0.20 -1.55
CA GLN A 11 6.55 -0.28 -0.94
C GLN A 11 6.88 0.93 -0.07
N GLU A 12 6.49 2.13 -0.50
CA GLU A 12 6.66 3.37 0.26
C GLU A 12 5.91 3.31 1.59
N LEU A 13 4.63 2.91 1.56
CA LEU A 13 3.78 2.81 2.75
C LEU A 13 4.23 1.70 3.70
N GLU A 14 4.63 0.53 3.18
CA GLU A 14 5.19 -0.56 4.00
C GLU A 14 6.50 -0.12 4.67
N SER A 15 7.39 0.56 3.93
CA SER A 15 8.64 1.09 4.47
C SER A 15 8.39 2.15 5.54
N TRP A 16 7.37 2.98 5.35
CA TRP A 16 6.99 4.00 6.33
C TRP A 16 6.46 3.36 7.62
N LEU A 17 5.65 2.31 7.54
CA LEU A 17 5.15 1.58 8.71
C LEU A 17 6.27 0.90 9.51
N VAL A 18 7.31 0.41 8.84
CA VAL A 18 8.50 -0.14 9.52
C VAL A 18 9.22 0.95 10.32
N LYS A 19 9.33 2.17 9.76
CA LYS A 19 9.97 3.31 10.42
C LYS A 19 9.10 3.91 11.53
N ASN A 20 7.77 3.79 11.43
CA ASN A 20 6.81 4.41 12.33
C ASN A 20 5.84 3.36 12.92
N PRO A 21 6.34 2.37 13.69
CA PRO A 21 5.54 1.22 14.11
C PRO A 21 4.34 1.57 15.00
N ASN A 22 4.45 2.67 15.76
CA ASN A 22 3.45 3.14 16.72
C ASN A 22 2.72 4.42 16.27
N SER A 23 2.75 4.76 14.97
CA SER A 23 2.01 5.93 14.50
C SER A 23 0.50 5.75 14.68
N ALA A 24 -0.18 6.82 15.10
CA ALA A 24 -1.64 6.89 15.15
C ALA A 24 -2.28 6.66 13.77
N GLU A 25 -1.54 6.94 12.69
CA GLU A 25 -2.00 6.79 11.30
C GLU A 25 -1.83 5.36 10.77
N ARG A 26 -1.23 4.45 11.56
CA ARG A 26 -0.97 3.07 11.15
C ARG A 26 -2.21 2.38 10.58
N ASN A 27 -3.35 2.48 11.29
CA ASN A 27 -4.59 1.83 10.88
C ASN A 27 -5.11 2.36 9.53
N LEU A 28 -4.94 3.66 9.26
CA LEU A 28 -5.31 4.29 7.99
C LEU A 28 -4.40 3.81 6.87
N ILE A 29 -3.10 3.74 7.11
CA ILE A 29 -2.11 3.28 6.14
C ILE A 29 -2.30 1.78 5.83
N GLU A 30 -2.59 0.95 6.84
CA GLU A 30 -2.89 -0.47 6.65
C GLU A 30 -4.18 -0.67 5.82
N TYR A 31 -5.19 0.18 6.02
CA TYR A 31 -6.40 0.19 5.19
C TYR A 31 -6.09 0.56 3.73
N ASP A 32 -5.32 1.62 3.50
CA ASP A 32 -4.92 2.04 2.16
C ASP A 32 -4.05 0.99 1.46
N LEU A 33 -3.13 0.36 2.18
CA LEU A 33 -2.32 -0.77 1.70
C LEU A 33 -3.20 -1.93 1.25
N LYS A 34 -4.23 -2.28 2.03
CA LYS A 34 -5.17 -3.35 1.65
C LYS A 34 -5.90 -2.99 0.36
N LYS A 35 -6.37 -1.75 0.23
CA LYS A 35 -7.05 -1.27 -0.99
C LYS A 35 -6.13 -1.31 -2.21
N LEU A 36 -4.88 -0.85 -2.07
CA LEU A 36 -3.89 -0.86 -3.16
C LEU A 36 -3.53 -2.29 -3.59
N LYS A 37 -3.38 -3.22 -2.64
CA LYS A 37 -3.14 -4.64 -2.92
C LYS A 37 -4.32 -5.27 -3.68
N THR A 38 -5.56 -4.94 -3.31
CA THR A 38 -6.75 -5.40 -4.06
C THR A 38 -6.76 -4.85 -5.49
N ILE A 39 -6.50 -3.56 -5.68
CA ILE A 39 -6.44 -2.95 -7.03
C ILE A 39 -5.34 -3.60 -7.86
N LEU A 40 -4.17 -3.86 -7.26
CA LEU A 40 -3.06 -4.54 -7.93
C LEU A 40 -3.44 -5.95 -8.37
N GLN A 41 -4.15 -6.71 -7.53
CA GLN A 41 -4.62 -8.04 -7.90
C GLN A 41 -5.64 -8.00 -9.04
N LEU A 42 -6.61 -7.08 -8.99
CA LEU A 42 -7.60 -6.93 -10.07
C LEU A 42 -6.93 -6.63 -11.40
N ARG A 43 -6.00 -5.66 -11.43
CA ARG A 43 -5.29 -5.25 -12.66
C ARG A 43 -4.29 -6.28 -13.20
N LYS A 44 -3.85 -7.24 -12.38
CA LYS A 44 -2.98 -8.35 -12.83
C LYS A 44 -3.77 -9.48 -13.51
N ASN A 45 -5.08 -9.54 -13.27
CA ASN A 45 -5.98 -10.54 -13.85
C ASN A 45 -6.76 -9.99 -15.06
N GLU A 46 -6.54 -8.72 -15.43
CA GLU A 46 -7.00 -8.10 -16.67
C GLU A 46 -5.99 -8.37 -17.81
#